data_AF-A0AAC9NHE1-F1
#
_entry.id   AF-A0AAC9NHE1-F1
#
_cell.length_a   1.000
_cell.length_b   1.000
_cell.length_c   1.000
_cell.angle_alpha   90.00
_cell.angle_beta   90.00
_cell.angle_gamma   90.00
#
_symmetry.space_group_name_H-M   'P 1'
#
loop_
_entity.id
_entity.type
_entity.pdbx_description
1 polymer ?
#
loop_
_entity_poly.entity_id
_entity_poly.type
_entity_poly.pdbx_seq_one_letter_code
_entity_poly.pdbx_strand_id
1 'polypeptide(L)'
;MFKNRLAEERKRLGLKQFEVANALGISDSAYGMYERGISKMTVENLLALESHFGFDISYVITGEINAVTGGKLLDWSLLETIHVMVADWAALNDLILSPEKQIKLLKVLYLHLASENALDKQRVYEILAIAA
;
A
#
# COMPACT_ATOMS: atom_id res chain seq x y z
N MET A 1 17.87 -16.62 -0.27
CA MET A 1 16.43 -16.61 0.06
C MET A 1 15.95 -15.39 0.85
N PHE A 2 16.80 -14.54 1.44
CA PHE A 2 16.49 -13.12 1.74
C PHE A 2 17.59 -12.17 1.22
N LYS A 3 18.55 -12.74 0.48
CA LYS A 3 19.82 -12.08 0.11
C LYS A 3 19.50 -10.85 -0.74
N ASN A 4 20.16 -9.75 -0.41
CA ASN A 4 20.01 -8.42 -0.99
C ASN A 4 18.78 -7.62 -0.60
N ARG A 5 17.59 -8.20 -0.35
CA ARG A 5 16.38 -7.39 -0.13
C ARG A 5 16.41 -6.49 1.10
N LEU A 6 16.95 -6.99 2.22
CA LEU A 6 17.15 -6.16 3.42
C LEU A 6 18.13 -5.00 3.14
N ALA A 7 19.19 -5.28 2.38
CA ALA A 7 20.17 -4.26 1.98
C ALA A 7 19.61 -3.30 0.93
N GLU A 8 18.74 -3.75 0.05
CA GLU A 8 18.04 -2.96 -0.96
C GLU A 8 17.08 -1.99 -0.27
N GLU A 9 16.26 -2.45 0.68
CA GLU A 9 15.40 -1.58 1.48
C GLU A 9 16.19 -0.56 2.29
N ARG A 10 17.26 -0.99 2.95
CA ARG A 10 18.14 -0.06 3.67
C ARG A 10 18.68 1.03 2.73
N LYS A 11 19.17 0.64 1.55
CA LYS A 11 19.71 1.58 0.55
C LYS A 11 18.61 2.48 -0.04
N ARG A 12 17.40 1.97 -0.27
CA ARG A 12 16.23 2.75 -0.71
C ARG A 12 15.91 3.87 0.28
N LEU A 13 16.07 3.58 1.57
CA LEU A 13 15.87 4.53 2.67
C LEU A 13 17.09 5.45 2.93
N GLY A 14 18.20 5.28 2.19
CA GLY A 14 19.40 6.10 2.33
C GLY A 14 20.23 5.83 3.60
N LEU A 15 19.98 4.71 4.29
CA LEU A 15 20.56 4.40 5.59
C LEU A 15 21.90 3.64 5.47
N LYS A 16 22.80 3.87 6.41
CA LYS A 16 24.04 3.11 6.62
C LYS A 16 23.79 1.93 7.57
N GLN A 17 24.61 0.89 7.47
CA GLN A 17 24.45 -0.32 8.31
C GLN A 17 24.54 0.00 9.81
N PHE A 18 25.44 0.91 10.22
CA PHE A 18 25.61 1.26 11.64
C PHE A 18 24.39 2.00 12.22
N GLU A 19 23.68 2.79 11.40
CA GLU A 19 22.48 3.53 11.84
C GLU A 19 21.36 2.56 12.21
N VAL A 20 21.19 1.53 11.37
CA VAL A 20 20.20 0.47 11.59
C VAL A 20 20.61 -0.43 12.76
N ALA A 21 21.88 -0.82 12.83
CA ALA A 21 22.40 -1.65 13.92
C ALA A 21 22.22 -0.97 15.29
N ASN A 22 22.54 0.31 15.38
CA ASN A 22 22.39 1.11 16.59
C ASN A 22 20.93 1.19 17.05
N ALA A 23 19.98 1.41 16.14
CA ALA A 23 18.55 1.46 16.48
C ALA A 23 17.98 0.10 16.92
N LEU A 24 18.53 -1.00 16.39
CA LEU A 24 18.16 -2.35 16.83
C LEU A 24 18.89 -2.79 18.11
N GLY A 25 19.83 -2.00 18.63
CA GLY A 25 20.64 -2.38 19.79
C GLY A 25 21.56 -3.57 19.54
N ILE A 26 22.02 -3.75 18.29
CA ILE A 26 22.91 -4.85 17.88
C ILE A 26 24.23 -4.29 17.30
N SER A 27 25.21 -5.17 17.09
CA SER A 27 26.47 -4.76 16.44
C SER A 27 26.33 -4.60 14.92
N ASP A 28 27.14 -3.73 14.32
CA ASP A 28 27.25 -3.57 12.86
C ASP A 28 27.50 -4.89 12.14
N SER A 29 28.34 -5.75 12.74
CA SER A 29 28.64 -7.09 12.23
C SER A 29 27.41 -7.98 12.23
N ALA A 30 26.60 -7.95 13.30
CA ALA A 30 25.36 -8.72 13.39
C ALA A 30 24.36 -8.28 12.32
N TYR A 31 24.17 -6.98 12.13
CA TYR A 31 23.31 -6.46 11.06
C TYR A 31 23.85 -6.83 9.67
N GLY A 32 25.16 -6.72 9.46
CA GLY A 32 25.82 -7.15 8.22
C GLY A 32 25.71 -8.67 7.96
N MET A 33 25.53 -9.50 8.99
CA MET A 33 25.21 -10.92 8.83
C MET A 33 23.77 -11.14 8.39
N TYR A 34 22.81 -10.32 8.85
CA TYR A 34 21.43 -10.35 8.37
C TYR A 34 21.37 -10.05 6.86
N GLU A 35 22.02 -8.98 6.40
CA GLU A 35 22.00 -8.61 4.98
C GLU A 35 22.63 -9.67 4.05
N ARG A 36 23.65 -10.38 4.55
CA ARG A 36 24.28 -11.50 3.82
C ARG A 36 23.48 -12.81 3.92
N GLY A 37 22.44 -12.84 4.75
CA GLY A 37 21.65 -14.03 5.02
C GLY A 37 22.43 -15.13 5.76
N ILE A 38 23.43 -14.75 6.55
CA ILE A 38 24.24 -15.66 7.37
C ILE A 38 23.50 -15.98 8.69
N SER A 39 22.83 -14.98 9.26
CA SER A 39 22.03 -15.13 10.48
C SER A 39 20.56 -14.79 10.20
N LYS A 40 19.67 -15.42 10.97
CA LYS A 40 18.23 -15.11 10.95
C LYS A 40 17.97 -13.93 11.87
N MET A 41 17.08 -13.04 11.42
CA MET A 41 16.56 -11.95 12.23
C MET A 41 15.30 -12.42 12.97
N THR A 42 15.06 -11.86 14.15
CA THR A 42 13.83 -12.12 14.92
C THR A 42 12.66 -11.33 14.35
N VAL A 43 11.44 -11.72 14.72
CA VAL A 43 10.23 -10.99 14.32
C VAL A 43 10.23 -9.59 14.94
N GLU A 44 10.69 -9.46 16.18
CA GLU A 44 10.80 -8.19 16.90
C GLU A 44 11.71 -7.20 16.16
N ASN A 45 12.87 -7.67 15.67
CA ASN A 45 13.78 -6.82 14.90
C ASN A 45 13.19 -6.42 13.54
N LEU A 46 12.42 -7.30 12.88
CA LEU A 46 11.71 -6.95 11.64
C LEU A 46 10.66 -5.85 11.89
N LEU A 47 9.86 -5.97 12.95
CA LEU A 47 8.86 -4.96 13.31
C LEU A 47 9.52 -3.64 13.73
N ALA A 48 10.66 -3.71 14.42
CA ALA A 48 11.43 -2.52 14.77
C ALA A 48 11.92 -1.78 13.52
N LEU A 49 12.39 -2.48 12.48
CA LEU A 49 12.79 -1.88 11.21
C LEU A 49 11.64 -1.15 10.49
N GLU A 50 10.44 -1.75 10.49
CA GLU A 50 9.25 -1.10 9.96
C GLU A 50 8.94 0.19 10.73
N SER A 51 8.86 0.10 12.06
CA SER A 51 8.44 1.22 12.91
C SER A 51 9.44 2.38 12.94
N HIS A 52 10.75 2.09 12.93
CA HIS A 52 11.78 3.12 13.07
C HIS A 52 12.18 3.76 11.75
N PHE A 53 12.10 3.01 10.65
CA PHE A 53 12.71 3.42 9.38
C PHE A 53 11.78 3.29 8.17
N GLY A 54 10.63 2.62 8.31
CA GLY A 54 9.70 2.41 7.19
C GLY A 54 10.20 1.39 6.17
N PHE A 55 10.88 0.33 6.63
CA PHE A 55 11.20 -0.82 5.78
C PHE A 55 9.91 -1.50 5.30
N ASP A 56 9.86 -1.88 4.03
CA ASP A 56 8.79 -2.75 3.52
C ASP A 56 9.09 -4.20 3.92
N ILE A 57 8.62 -4.60 5.11
CA ILE A 57 8.85 -5.95 5.66
C ILE A 57 8.20 -7.02 4.80
N SER A 58 7.06 -6.72 4.17
CA SER A 58 6.42 -7.64 3.24
C SER A 58 7.33 -7.90 2.04
N TYR A 59 7.94 -6.88 1.44
CA TYR A 59 8.93 -7.05 0.38
C TYR A 59 10.19 -7.79 0.85
N VAL A 60 10.71 -7.45 2.03
CA VAL A 60 11.88 -8.16 2.59
C VAL A 60 11.58 -9.66 2.67
N ILE A 61 10.39 -10.03 3.17
CA ILE A 61 9.98 -11.42 3.36
C ILE A 61 9.66 -12.11 2.03
N THR A 62 8.75 -11.54 1.25
CA THR A 62 8.13 -12.17 0.06
C THR A 62 8.94 -11.92 -1.21
N GLY A 63 9.64 -10.80 -1.31
CA GLY A 63 10.28 -10.31 -2.53
C GLY A 63 9.35 -9.56 -3.49
N GLU A 64 8.10 -9.31 -3.11
CA GLU A 64 7.14 -8.58 -3.92
C GLU A 64 7.11 -7.09 -3.54
N ILE A 65 7.32 -6.20 -4.53
CA ILE A 65 7.34 -4.75 -4.31
C ILE A 65 5.91 -4.21 -4.26
N ASN A 66 5.49 -3.71 -3.08
CA ASN A 66 4.10 -3.36 -2.80
C ASN A 66 3.49 -2.23 -3.65
N ALA A 67 4.27 -1.34 -4.27
CA ALA A 67 3.71 -0.32 -5.15
C ALA A 67 3.15 -0.92 -6.46
N VAL A 68 3.81 -1.95 -6.99
CA VAL A 68 3.32 -2.74 -8.12
C VAL A 68 2.20 -3.68 -7.64
N THR A 69 2.30 -4.21 -6.42
CA THR A 69 1.29 -5.09 -5.82
C THR A 69 0.00 -4.35 -5.52
N GLY A 70 0.02 -3.12 -5.01
CA GLY A 70 -1.17 -2.29 -4.80
C GLY A 70 -1.93 -2.06 -6.10
N GLY A 71 -1.22 -1.74 -7.19
CA GLY A 71 -1.81 -1.70 -8.54
C GLY A 71 -2.34 -3.06 -9.01
N LYS A 72 -1.69 -4.18 -8.70
CA LYS A 72 -2.17 -5.53 -9.07
C LYS A 72 -3.35 -6.02 -8.23
N LEU A 73 -3.47 -5.56 -6.98
CA LEU A 73 -4.52 -5.90 -6.04
C LEU A 73 -5.77 -5.05 -6.26
N LEU A 74 -5.65 -3.93 -6.97
CA LEU A 74 -6.82 -3.19 -7.42
C LEU A 74 -7.62 -4.05 -8.39
N ASP A 75 -8.87 -4.31 -8.07
CA ASP A 75 -9.89 -4.64 -9.06
C ASP A 75 -10.10 -3.43 -9.98
N TRP A 76 -9.40 -3.43 -11.11
CA TRP A 76 -9.50 -2.38 -12.12
C TRP A 76 -10.88 -2.32 -12.78
N SER A 77 -11.57 -3.46 -12.87
CA SER A 77 -12.91 -3.53 -13.46
C SER A 77 -13.94 -2.87 -12.54
N LEU A 78 -13.81 -3.07 -11.22
CA LEU A 78 -14.58 -2.34 -10.22
C LEU A 78 -14.32 -0.84 -10.30
N LEU A 79 -13.06 -0.41 -10.39
CA LEU A 79 -12.71 1.00 -10.48
C LEU A 79 -13.29 1.66 -11.74
N GLU A 80 -13.21 0.99 -12.89
CA GLU A 80 -13.82 1.46 -14.14
C GLU A 80 -15.35 1.55 -14.03
N THR A 81 -15.98 0.53 -13.45
CA THR A 81 -17.44 0.50 -13.22
C THR A 81 -17.88 1.69 -12.36
N ILE A 82 -17.19 1.93 -11.24
CA ILE A 82 -17.48 3.08 -10.36
C ILE A 82 -17.29 4.40 -11.11
N HIS A 83 -16.24 4.50 -11.93
CA HIS A 83 -15.98 5.71 -12.71
C HIS A 83 -17.11 6.04 -13.68
N VAL A 84 -17.61 5.04 -14.42
CA VAL A 84 -18.76 5.21 -15.32
C VAL A 84 -19.99 5.63 -14.53
N MET A 85 -20.29 4.96 -13.41
CA MET A 85 -21.47 5.29 -12.59
C MET A 85 -21.43 6.72 -12.02
N VAL A 86 -20.27 7.17 -11.56
CA VAL A 86 -20.07 8.55 -11.07
C VAL A 86 -20.24 9.55 -12.21
N ALA A 87 -19.72 9.26 -13.40
CA ALA A 87 -19.85 10.12 -14.57
C ALA A 87 -21.31 10.23 -15.04
N ASP A 88 -22.01 9.11 -15.15
CA ASP A 88 -23.43 9.06 -15.53
C ASP A 88 -24.30 9.81 -14.51
N TRP A 89 -24.08 9.58 -13.22
CA TRP A 89 -24.79 10.29 -12.16
C TRP A 89 -24.51 11.79 -12.19
N ALA A 90 -23.26 12.21 -12.37
CA ALA A 90 -22.92 13.63 -12.44
C ALA A 90 -23.60 14.30 -13.65
N ALA A 91 -23.64 13.63 -14.80
CA ALA A 91 -24.34 14.11 -16.00
C ALA A 91 -25.86 14.19 -15.80
N LEU A 92 -26.47 13.19 -15.14
CA LEU A 92 -27.91 13.18 -14.85
C LEU A 92 -28.35 14.29 -13.88
N ASN A 93 -27.42 14.79 -13.06
CA ASN A 93 -27.69 15.82 -12.05
C ASN A 93 -27.11 17.20 -12.41
N ASP A 94 -26.64 17.38 -13.66
CA ASP A 94 -26.00 18.62 -14.12
C ASP A 94 -24.82 19.08 -13.21
N LEU A 95 -24.10 18.13 -12.63
CA LEU A 95 -23.00 18.38 -11.69
C LEU A 95 -21.64 18.39 -12.40
N ILE A 96 -20.88 19.47 -12.20
CA ILE A 96 -19.48 19.54 -12.62
C ILE A 96 -18.59 19.21 -11.41
N LEU A 97 -17.99 18.03 -11.44
CA LEU A 97 -17.02 17.61 -10.43
C LEU A 97 -15.63 18.09 -10.80
N SER A 98 -14.95 18.79 -9.88
CA SER A 98 -13.51 19.08 -10.06
C SER A 98 -12.71 17.77 -10.03
N PRO A 99 -11.54 17.72 -10.68
CA PRO A 99 -10.68 16.54 -10.65
C PRO A 99 -10.41 16.04 -9.22
N GLU A 100 -10.20 16.93 -8.24
CA GLU A 100 -9.96 16.50 -6.86
C GLU A 100 -11.20 15.87 -6.22
N LYS A 101 -12.40 16.42 -6.49
CA LYS A 101 -13.66 15.87 -5.98
C LYS A 101 -13.94 14.49 -6.58
N GLN A 102 -13.68 14.32 -7.87
CA GLN A 102 -13.85 13.05 -8.56
C GLN A 102 -12.94 11.96 -7.99
N ILE A 103 -11.65 12.27 -7.77
CA ILE A 103 -10.70 11.31 -7.18
C ILE A 103 -11.09 10.92 -5.74
N LYS A 104 -11.54 11.89 -4.93
CA LYS A 104 -12.02 11.60 -3.57
C LYS A 104 -13.24 10.69 -3.58
N LEU A 105 -14.20 10.96 -4.46
CA LEU A 105 -15.42 10.17 -4.59
C LEU A 105 -15.13 8.75 -5.07
N LEU A 106 -14.31 8.59 -6.12
CA LEU A 106 -13.84 7.29 -6.61
C LEU A 106 -13.19 6.47 -5.49
N LYS A 107 -12.29 7.08 -4.72
CA LYS A 107 -11.60 6.40 -3.60
C LYS A 107 -12.59 5.90 -2.54
N VAL A 108 -13.55 6.73 -2.14
CA VAL A 108 -14.53 6.37 -1.11
C VAL A 108 -15.41 5.21 -1.58
N LEU A 109 -15.96 5.31 -2.79
CA LEU A 109 -16.80 4.26 -3.36
C LEU A 109 -16.03 2.96 -3.56
N TYR A 110 -14.78 3.05 -4.04
CA TYR A 110 -13.92 1.88 -4.23
C TYR A 110 -13.65 1.14 -2.93
N LEU A 111 -13.22 1.86 -1.88
CA LEU A 111 -12.93 1.25 -0.58
C LEU A 111 -14.17 0.63 0.07
N HIS A 112 -15.33 1.24 -0.11
CA HIS A 112 -16.59 0.71 0.39
C HIS A 112 -16.99 -0.59 -0.34
N LEU A 113 -16.98 -0.57 -1.68
CA LEU A 113 -17.43 -1.71 -2.49
C LEU A 113 -16.42 -2.86 -2.54
N ALA A 114 -15.12 -2.57 -2.50
CA ALA A 114 -14.09 -3.62 -2.42
C ALA A 114 -14.14 -4.41 -1.10
N SER A 115 -14.77 -3.85 -0.06
CA SER A 115 -14.99 -4.54 1.23
C SER A 115 -16.24 -5.43 1.23
N GLU A 116 -17.13 -5.28 0.25
CA GLU A 116 -18.38 -6.03 0.13
C GLU A 116 -18.28 -7.01 -1.06
N ASN A 117 -18.55 -8.30 -0.84
CA ASN A 117 -18.32 -9.37 -1.81
C ASN A 117 -19.29 -9.36 -3.04
N ALA A 118 -20.05 -8.29 -3.25
CA ALA A 118 -20.98 -8.16 -4.37
C ALA A 118 -21.23 -6.68 -4.72
N LEU A 119 -21.05 -6.36 -6.01
CA LEU A 119 -21.40 -5.07 -6.60
C LEU A 119 -22.93 -4.90 -6.67
N ASP A 120 -23.51 -4.17 -5.71
CA ASP A 120 -24.90 -3.72 -5.79
C ASP A 120 -24.95 -2.32 -6.42
N LYS A 121 -25.30 -2.27 -7.71
CA LYS A 121 -25.41 -1.01 -8.46
C LYS A 121 -26.42 -0.05 -7.84
N GLN A 122 -27.48 -0.55 -7.22
CA GLN A 122 -28.52 0.29 -6.63
C GLN A 122 -27.98 1.09 -5.45
N ARG A 123 -27.13 0.44 -4.64
CA ARG A 123 -26.54 1.03 -3.44
C ARG A 123 -25.53 2.13 -3.74
N VAL A 124 -24.79 2.02 -4.85
CA VAL A 124 -23.90 3.10 -5.32
C VAL A 124 -24.70 4.37 -5.64
N TYR A 125 -25.84 4.22 -6.31
CA TYR A 125 -26.71 5.36 -6.60
C TYR A 125 -27.34 5.96 -5.33
N GLU A 126 -27.65 5.14 -4.31
CA GLU A 126 -28.11 5.64 -3.01
C GLU A 126 -27.05 6.49 -2.30
N ILE A 127 -25.78 6.03 -2.30
CA ILE A 127 -24.68 6.79 -1.70
C ILE A 127 -24.46 8.11 -2.44
N LEU A 128 -24.52 8.08 -3.77
CA LEU A 128 -24.40 9.28 -4.59
C LEU A 128 -25.56 10.26 -4.34
N ALA A 129 -26.77 9.76 -4.18
CA ALA A 129 -27.95 10.59 -3.87
C ALA A 129 -27.86 11.29 -2.51
N ILE A 130 -27.13 10.74 -1.53
CA ILE A 130 -26.87 11.39 -0.23
C ILE A 130 -25.81 12.51 -0.36
N ALA A 131 -24.95 12.44 -1.38
CA ALA A 131 -23.82 13.35 -1.58
C ALA A 131 -24.12 14.57 -2.47
N ALA A 132 -25.30 14.63 -3.11
CA ALA A 132 -25.83 15.81 -3.81
C ALA A 132 -26.45 16.83 -2.84
#